data_AF-A0A1A0HJ41-F1
#
_entry.id   AF-A0A1A0HJ41-F1
#
_cell.length_a   1.000
_cell.length_b   1.000
_cell.length_c   1.000
_cell.angle_alpha   90.00
_cell.angle_beta   90.00
_cell.angle_gamma   90.00
#
_symmetry.space_group_name_H-M   'P 1'
#
loop_
_entity.id
_entity.type
_entity.pdbx_description
1 polymer ?
#
loop_
_entity_poly.entity_id
_entity_poly.type
_entity_poly.pdbx_seq_one_letter_code
_entity_poly.pdbx_strand_id
1 'polypeptide(L)'
;MPAYLNVETIRNAAELINSTLVTKGHISEDLKFVTTNWAELISDQPDKKALETLTVQEGIYNNDKNVVNAIYSLVQSIDKHNRQHEASNQVLAEKETEIARLQRKLHRAELETSACEKKLARVLHTDLATLTQLNEQLEKRTRAQTREILRLKNLNCELRSKYEVERRRMALESSELKSALLHSRGLSTAISYGRPMKFGSVQSHASTPEPDPNPHLVHGNKPSVNNTEPRPLMHKSPETSEIAKNEYEGIATQLLEVIEQLMNENGKFAKLTRALTAYVEKVNASIRPENVRRENGPDLASPAEFIDVQFISAETNEEVVPFELSSAPLLRGVYNNYDAIATLVDMAVNSLLESRTFDDQRRLDKMDLLAEENRQLSSSLQDALKALEEWRRHKKEA
;
A
#
# COMPACT_ATOMS: atom_id res chain seq x y z
N MET A 1 45.80 -43.74 55.10
CA MET A 1 44.64 -43.07 54.49
C MET A 1 44.69 -41.59 54.88
N PRO A 2 45.21 -40.68 54.04
CA PRO A 2 45.15 -39.24 54.31
C PRO A 2 43.70 -38.77 54.14
N ALA A 3 43.14 -38.16 55.18
CA ALA A 3 41.72 -37.87 55.35
C ALA A 3 41.18 -36.65 54.56
N TYR A 4 41.74 -36.32 53.38
CA TYR A 4 41.43 -35.05 52.70
C TYR A 4 40.85 -35.15 51.28
N LEU A 5 40.68 -36.34 50.71
CA LEU A 5 40.14 -36.52 49.35
C LEU A 5 38.82 -37.30 49.39
N ASN A 6 37.72 -36.61 49.05
CA ASN A 6 36.37 -37.17 49.08
C ASN A 6 36.06 -37.94 47.78
N VAL A 7 36.57 -39.17 47.70
CA VAL A 7 36.41 -40.09 46.55
C VAL A 7 34.94 -40.37 46.21
N GLU A 8 34.03 -40.26 47.18
CA GLU A 8 32.58 -40.44 47.02
C GLU A 8 31.98 -39.44 46.01
N THR A 9 32.52 -38.22 45.95
CA THR A 9 32.04 -37.18 45.03
C THR A 9 32.30 -37.52 43.57
N ILE A 10 33.48 -38.08 43.27
CA ILE A 10 33.82 -38.54 41.93
C ILE A 10 32.99 -39.77 41.58
N ARG A 11 32.77 -40.70 42.52
CA ARG A 11 31.93 -41.88 42.29
C ARG A 11 30.50 -41.50 41.89
N ASN A 12 29.87 -40.62 42.66
CA ASN A 12 28.49 -40.20 42.39
C ASN A 12 28.38 -39.43 41.06
N ALA A 13 29.37 -38.60 40.75
CA ALA A 13 29.41 -37.87 39.48
C ALA A 13 29.68 -38.80 38.28
N ALA A 14 30.53 -39.81 38.45
CA ALA A 14 30.78 -40.85 37.46
C ALA A 14 29.53 -41.68 37.17
N GLU A 15 28.80 -42.11 38.21
CA GLU A 15 27.53 -42.84 38.05
C GLU A 15 26.47 -42.00 37.32
N LEU A 16 26.36 -40.70 37.65
CA LEU A 16 25.45 -39.79 36.97
C LEU A 16 25.81 -39.61 35.49
N ILE A 17 27.10 -39.45 35.18
CA ILE A 17 27.58 -39.32 33.81
C ILE A 17 27.37 -40.61 33.03
N ASN A 18 27.75 -41.75 33.58
CA ASN A 18 27.58 -43.05 32.92
C ASN A 18 26.11 -43.36 32.66
N SER A 19 25.23 -43.17 33.66
CA SER A 19 23.79 -43.35 33.46
C SER A 19 23.24 -42.41 32.38
N THR A 20 23.68 -41.15 32.34
CA THR A 20 23.25 -40.18 31.31
C THR A 20 23.77 -40.52 29.92
N LEU A 21 25.03 -40.96 29.80
CA LEU A 21 25.64 -41.32 28.52
C LEU A 21 25.07 -42.63 27.97
N VAL A 22 24.82 -43.62 28.83
CA VAL A 22 24.21 -44.90 28.45
C VAL A 22 22.75 -44.71 28.04
N THR A 23 21.95 -43.96 28.81
CA THR A 23 20.55 -43.70 28.46
C THR A 23 20.39 -42.96 27.13
N LYS A 24 21.34 -42.07 26.80
CA LYS A 24 21.39 -41.38 25.51
C LYS A 24 22.09 -42.17 24.40
N GLY A 25 22.61 -43.36 24.71
CA GLY A 25 23.28 -44.24 23.75
C GLY A 25 24.63 -43.72 23.25
N HIS A 26 25.28 -42.81 23.97
CA HIS A 26 26.60 -42.29 23.61
C HIS A 26 27.73 -43.28 23.92
N ILE A 27 27.55 -44.13 24.93
CA ILE A 27 28.50 -45.18 25.32
C ILE A 27 27.76 -46.50 25.56
N SER A 28 28.42 -47.61 25.32
CA SER A 28 27.91 -48.96 25.59
C SER A 28 28.48 -49.57 26.87
N GLU A 29 29.59 -49.03 27.37
CA GLU A 29 30.28 -49.47 28.58
C GLU A 29 30.56 -48.27 29.49
N ASP A 30 30.54 -48.50 30.79
CA ASP A 30 30.74 -47.45 31.80
C ASP A 30 32.18 -46.91 31.77
N LEU A 31 32.31 -45.59 31.83
CA LEU A 31 33.60 -44.92 32.01
C LEU A 31 34.16 -45.24 33.39
N LYS A 32 35.38 -45.78 33.42
CA LYS A 32 36.10 -46.13 34.64
C LYS A 32 37.11 -45.03 34.98
N PHE A 33 37.09 -44.56 36.22
CA PHE A 33 38.00 -43.53 36.71
C PHE A 33 39.08 -44.15 37.60
N VAL A 34 40.29 -43.57 37.58
CA VAL A 34 41.45 -44.09 38.31
C VAL A 34 41.23 -43.98 39.82
N THR A 35 40.54 -42.95 40.28
CA THR A 35 40.19 -42.73 41.69
C THR A 35 39.17 -43.72 42.26
N THR A 36 38.27 -44.26 41.44
CA THR A 36 37.14 -45.11 41.92
C THR A 36 37.22 -46.56 41.47
N ASN A 37 37.74 -46.83 40.27
CA ASN A 37 37.74 -48.14 39.63
C ASN A 37 39.16 -48.74 39.51
N TRP A 38 40.11 -48.30 40.34
CA TRP A 38 41.51 -48.74 40.31
C TRP A 38 41.66 -50.27 40.32
N ALA A 39 40.90 -50.95 41.18
CA ALA A 39 40.94 -52.40 41.33
C ALA A 39 40.57 -53.15 40.03
N GLU A 40 39.67 -52.60 39.22
CA GLU A 40 39.29 -53.16 37.93
C GLU A 40 40.31 -52.83 36.84
N LEU A 41 40.89 -51.63 36.88
CA LEU A 41 41.86 -51.15 35.88
C LEU A 41 43.23 -51.87 35.96
N ILE A 42 43.61 -52.36 37.14
CA ILE A 42 44.88 -53.09 37.35
C ILE A 42 44.77 -54.61 37.19
N SER A 43 43.57 -55.12 36.89
CA SER A 43 43.28 -56.56 36.91
C SER A 43 44.14 -57.37 35.93
N ASP A 44 44.54 -56.76 34.82
CA ASP A 44 45.32 -57.38 33.73
C ASP A 44 46.83 -57.07 33.77
N GLN A 45 47.33 -56.38 34.82
CA GLN A 45 48.72 -55.93 34.88
C GLN A 45 49.66 -56.99 35.51
N PRO A 46 50.86 -57.22 34.94
CA PRO A 46 51.81 -58.22 35.43
C PRO A 46 52.33 -57.94 36.85
N ASP A 47 52.37 -56.66 37.26
CA ASP A 47 52.84 -56.19 38.57
C ASP A 47 51.69 -55.82 39.54
N LYS A 48 50.56 -56.53 39.47
CA LYS A 48 49.35 -56.27 40.27
C LYS A 48 49.63 -56.07 41.77
N LYS A 49 50.49 -56.89 42.36
CA LYS A 49 50.83 -56.83 43.80
C LYS A 49 51.53 -55.53 44.21
N ALA A 50 52.30 -54.90 43.31
CA ALA A 50 52.96 -53.63 43.56
C ALA A 50 52.00 -52.44 43.34
N LEU A 51 51.06 -52.59 42.40
CA LEU A 51 50.05 -51.58 42.05
C LEU A 51 48.91 -51.49 43.07
N GLU A 52 48.58 -52.59 43.77
CA GLU A 52 47.59 -52.63 44.85
C GLU A 52 48.00 -51.77 46.07
N THR A 53 49.30 -51.57 46.29
CA THR A 53 49.84 -50.74 47.38
C THR A 53 49.84 -49.24 47.11
N LEU A 54 49.52 -48.80 45.88
CA LEU A 54 49.52 -47.38 45.54
C LEU A 54 48.28 -46.67 46.09
N THR A 55 48.49 -45.56 46.80
CA THR A 55 47.40 -44.69 47.26
C THR A 55 47.11 -43.60 46.25
N VAL A 56 45.84 -43.24 46.09
CA VAL A 56 45.38 -42.12 45.26
C VAL A 56 46.13 -40.84 45.66
N GLN A 57 46.80 -40.22 44.68
CA GLN A 57 47.45 -38.92 44.83
C GLN A 57 46.50 -37.79 44.44
N GLU A 58 46.70 -36.60 45.02
CA GLU A 58 45.86 -35.42 44.78
C GLU A 58 45.82 -34.99 43.30
N GLY A 59 46.93 -35.16 42.58
CA GLY A 59 46.98 -34.87 41.13
C GLY A 59 46.05 -35.77 40.30
N ILE A 60 45.93 -37.05 40.68
CA ILE A 60 45.03 -38.01 39.99
C ILE A 60 43.58 -37.67 40.29
N TYR A 61 43.26 -37.33 41.54
CA TYR A 61 41.92 -36.89 41.93
C TYR A 61 41.47 -35.63 41.19
N ASN A 62 42.33 -34.61 41.10
CA ASN A 62 42.01 -33.40 40.35
C ASN A 62 41.88 -33.65 38.84
N ASN A 63 42.65 -34.59 38.30
CA ASN A 63 42.49 -34.99 36.89
C ASN A 63 41.12 -35.63 36.65
N ASP A 64 40.74 -36.64 37.45
CA ASP A 64 39.42 -37.30 37.32
C ASP A 64 38.26 -36.30 37.51
N LYS A 65 38.38 -35.37 38.47
CA LYS A 65 37.42 -34.29 38.66
C LYS A 65 37.31 -33.38 37.43
N ASN A 66 38.43 -33.03 36.80
CA ASN A 66 38.44 -32.21 35.59
C ASN A 66 37.82 -32.95 34.40
N VAL A 67 38.11 -34.25 34.25
CA VAL A 67 37.52 -35.10 33.21
C VAL A 67 36.01 -35.23 33.39
N VAL A 68 35.54 -35.51 34.60
CA VAL A 68 34.11 -35.53 34.95
C VAL A 68 33.43 -34.20 34.61
N ASN A 69 34.02 -33.07 34.99
CA ASN A 69 33.46 -31.75 34.69
C ASN A 69 33.44 -31.44 33.18
N ALA A 70 34.48 -31.84 32.46
CA ALA A 70 34.55 -31.67 31.01
C ALA A 70 33.47 -32.49 30.31
N ILE A 71 33.31 -33.76 30.67
CA ILE A 71 32.28 -34.64 30.11
C ILE A 71 30.89 -34.10 30.43
N TYR A 72 30.62 -33.70 31.67
CA TYR A 72 29.34 -33.12 32.06
C TYR A 72 29.01 -31.86 31.26
N SER A 73 30.00 -30.96 31.11
CA SER A 73 29.86 -29.73 30.33
C SER A 73 29.60 -30.01 28.85
N LEU A 74 30.23 -31.04 28.28
CA LEU A 74 29.98 -31.48 26.91
C LEU A 74 28.57 -32.03 26.73
N VAL A 75 28.11 -32.89 27.65
CA VAL A 75 26.74 -33.43 27.62
C VAL A 75 25.71 -32.31 27.70
N GLN A 76 25.93 -31.33 28.59
CA GLN A 76 25.03 -30.18 28.72
C GLN A 76 25.02 -29.31 27.45
N SER A 77 26.18 -29.15 26.80
CA SER A 77 26.30 -28.42 25.53
C SER A 77 25.55 -29.12 24.40
N ILE A 78 25.69 -30.45 24.30
CA ILE A 78 24.96 -31.28 23.32
C ILE A 78 23.46 -31.18 23.55
N ASP A 79 22.99 -31.24 24.80
CA ASP A 79 21.56 -31.09 25.11
C ASP A 79 21.02 -29.72 24.72
N LYS A 80 21.78 -28.66 24.99
CA LYS A 80 21.41 -27.31 24.59
C LYS A 80 21.33 -27.20 23.06
N HIS A 81 22.31 -27.77 22.36
CA HIS A 81 22.34 -27.78 20.90
C HIS A 81 21.14 -28.57 20.32
N ASN A 82 20.82 -29.74 20.86
CA ASN A 82 19.69 -30.55 20.41
C ASN A 82 18.35 -29.82 20.62
N ARG A 83 18.14 -29.20 21.78
CA ARG A 83 16.93 -28.37 22.03
C ARG A 83 16.82 -27.19 21.06
N GLN A 84 17.96 -26.54 20.76
CA GLN A 84 18.00 -25.45 19.78
C GLN A 84 17.67 -25.96 18.37
N HIS A 85 18.18 -27.13 18.00
CA HIS A 85 17.90 -27.75 16.71
C HIS A 85 16.43 -28.18 16.58
N GLU A 86 15.85 -28.76 17.63
CA GLU A 86 14.42 -29.09 17.69
C GLU A 86 13.54 -27.85 17.53
N ALA A 87 13.85 -26.76 18.25
CA ALA A 87 13.15 -25.50 18.12
C ALA A 87 13.29 -24.91 16.69
N SER A 88 14.48 -24.97 16.10
CA SER A 88 14.71 -24.54 14.72
C SER A 88 13.87 -25.37 13.73
N ASN A 89 13.80 -26.69 13.91
CA ASN A 89 13.00 -27.57 13.07
C ASN A 89 11.50 -27.29 13.19
N GLN A 90 11.01 -26.97 14.39
CA GLN A 90 9.61 -26.57 14.58
C GLN A 90 9.29 -25.28 13.82
N VAL A 91 10.16 -24.27 13.94
CA VAL A 91 9.99 -23.01 13.19
C VAL A 91 10.04 -23.26 11.69
N LEU A 92 10.95 -24.10 11.19
CA LEU A 92 11.01 -24.46 9.78
C LEU A 92 9.73 -25.13 9.30
N ALA A 93 9.19 -26.09 10.06
CA ALA A 93 7.92 -26.74 9.74
C ALA A 93 6.76 -25.74 9.70
N GLU A 94 6.68 -24.82 10.66
CA GLU A 94 5.68 -23.74 10.64
C GLU A 94 5.80 -22.88 9.38
N LYS A 95 7.03 -22.49 9.00
CA LYS A 95 7.28 -21.72 7.78
C LYS A 95 6.90 -22.49 6.52
N GLU A 96 7.17 -23.79 6.45
CA GLU A 96 6.76 -24.64 5.32
C GLU A 96 5.24 -24.70 5.18
N THR A 97 4.50 -24.83 6.29
CA THR A 97 3.03 -24.80 6.24
C THR A 97 2.48 -23.46 5.76
N GLU A 98 3.12 -22.36 6.14
CA GLU A 98 2.76 -21.02 5.70
C GLU A 98 3.07 -20.82 4.21
N ILE A 99 4.23 -21.29 3.74
CA ILE A 99 4.57 -21.29 2.31
C ILE A 99 3.51 -22.07 1.52
N ALA A 100 3.13 -23.27 1.97
CA ALA A 100 2.09 -24.07 1.31
C ALA A 100 0.71 -23.40 1.31
N ARG A 101 0.40 -22.60 2.34
CA ARG A 101 -0.83 -21.80 2.41
C ARG A 101 -0.78 -20.65 1.40
N LEU A 102 0.34 -19.94 1.33
CA LEU A 102 0.55 -18.82 0.40
C LEU A 102 0.54 -19.29 -1.06
N GLN A 103 1.17 -20.42 -1.38
CA GLN A 103 1.14 -21.02 -2.71
C GLN A 103 -0.29 -21.35 -3.15
N ARG A 104 -1.11 -21.90 -2.26
CA ARG A 104 -2.54 -22.16 -2.55
C ARG A 104 -3.33 -20.88 -2.81
N LYS A 105 -3.05 -19.80 -2.08
CA LYS A 105 -3.68 -18.49 -2.32
C LYS A 105 -3.24 -17.89 -3.65
N LEU A 106 -1.95 -17.95 -3.96
CA LEU A 106 -1.39 -17.50 -5.24
C LEU A 106 -2.09 -18.22 -6.40
N HIS A 107 -2.18 -19.54 -6.34
CA HIS A 107 -2.83 -20.33 -7.39
C HIS A 107 -4.32 -19.98 -7.58
N ARG A 108 -5.04 -19.70 -6.49
CA ARG A 108 -6.44 -19.23 -6.58
C ARG A 108 -6.53 -17.85 -7.25
N ALA A 109 -5.67 -16.91 -6.85
CA ALA A 109 -5.64 -15.58 -7.43
C ALA A 109 -5.28 -15.62 -8.93
N GLU A 110 -4.34 -16.49 -9.34
CA GLU A 110 -4.00 -16.71 -10.75
C GLU A 110 -5.19 -17.25 -11.55
N LEU A 111 -5.95 -18.22 -10.99
CA LEU A 111 -7.15 -18.75 -11.63
C LEU A 111 -8.25 -17.69 -11.78
N GLU A 112 -8.48 -16.88 -10.74
CA GLU A 112 -9.45 -15.77 -10.78
C GLU A 112 -9.05 -14.73 -11.81
N THR A 113 -7.76 -14.35 -11.84
CA THR A 113 -7.22 -13.40 -12.80
C THR A 113 -7.41 -13.92 -14.23
N SER A 114 -7.05 -15.18 -14.50
CA SER A 114 -7.28 -15.82 -15.80
C SER A 114 -8.75 -15.85 -16.20
N ALA A 115 -9.66 -16.09 -15.24
CA ALA A 115 -11.10 -16.05 -15.50
C ALA A 115 -11.59 -14.64 -15.86
N CYS A 116 -11.10 -13.62 -15.16
CA CYS A 116 -11.39 -12.21 -15.46
C CYS A 116 -10.85 -11.78 -16.82
N GLU A 117 -9.61 -12.16 -17.16
CA GLU A 117 -9.01 -11.91 -18.48
C GLU A 117 -9.83 -12.56 -19.60
N LYS A 118 -10.27 -13.81 -19.42
CA LYS A 118 -11.14 -14.49 -20.40
C LYS A 118 -12.49 -13.78 -20.57
N LYS A 119 -13.09 -13.29 -19.48
CA LYS A 119 -14.33 -12.50 -19.54
C LYS A 119 -14.11 -11.18 -20.29
N LEU A 120 -13.04 -10.46 -19.97
CA LEU A 120 -12.68 -9.20 -20.62
C LEU A 120 -12.42 -9.41 -22.12
N ALA A 121 -11.65 -10.43 -22.49
CA ALA A 121 -11.38 -10.76 -23.88
C ALA A 121 -12.68 -11.07 -24.66
N ARG A 122 -13.64 -11.74 -24.02
CA ARG A 122 -14.95 -11.99 -24.62
C ARG A 122 -15.70 -10.68 -24.86
N VAL A 123 -15.84 -9.82 -23.85
CA VAL A 123 -16.51 -8.51 -23.99
C VAL A 123 -15.88 -7.65 -25.10
N LEU A 124 -14.55 -7.58 -25.15
CA LEU A 124 -13.84 -6.75 -26.13
C LEU A 124 -13.96 -7.28 -27.55
N HIS A 125 -13.86 -8.60 -27.75
CA HIS A 125 -13.79 -9.17 -29.10
C HIS A 125 -15.15 -9.60 -29.67
N THR A 126 -16.09 -10.06 -28.84
CA THR A 126 -17.41 -10.49 -29.32
C THR A 126 -18.45 -9.40 -29.13
N ASP A 127 -18.56 -8.86 -27.93
CA ASP A 127 -19.72 -8.03 -27.57
C ASP A 127 -19.56 -6.61 -28.12
N LEU A 128 -18.38 -6.02 -27.99
CA LEU A 128 -18.11 -4.70 -28.55
C LEU A 128 -18.24 -4.70 -30.08
N ALA A 129 -17.71 -5.73 -30.75
CA ALA A 129 -17.76 -5.84 -32.21
C ALA A 129 -19.20 -6.02 -32.74
N THR A 130 -20.02 -6.78 -32.03
CA THR A 130 -21.44 -6.95 -32.39
C THR A 130 -22.24 -5.68 -32.11
N LEU A 131 -21.97 -4.99 -30.99
CA LEU A 131 -22.62 -3.73 -30.65
C LEU A 131 -22.24 -2.61 -31.61
N THR A 132 -20.99 -2.50 -32.04
CA THR A 132 -20.57 -1.49 -33.04
C THR A 132 -21.26 -1.75 -34.38
N GLN A 133 -21.34 -3.01 -34.82
CA GLN A 133 -22.06 -3.37 -36.05
C GLN A 133 -23.55 -3.03 -35.96
N LEU A 134 -24.20 -3.32 -34.82
CA LEU A 134 -25.60 -2.95 -34.58
C LEU A 134 -25.78 -1.42 -34.65
N ASN A 135 -24.87 -0.67 -34.02
CA ASN A 135 -24.93 0.78 -34.01
C ASN A 135 -24.80 1.37 -35.42
N GLU A 136 -23.88 0.85 -36.24
CA GLU A 136 -23.76 1.23 -37.65
C GLU A 136 -25.05 0.96 -38.45
N GLN A 137 -25.72 -0.17 -38.20
CA GLN A 137 -26.99 -0.50 -38.85
C GLN A 137 -28.10 0.47 -38.42
N LEU A 138 -28.18 0.80 -37.13
CA LEU A 138 -29.14 1.77 -36.59
C LEU A 138 -28.90 3.17 -37.15
N GLU A 139 -27.64 3.59 -37.29
CA GLU A 139 -27.30 4.85 -37.93
C GLU A 139 -27.73 4.89 -39.40
N LYS A 140 -27.45 3.82 -40.17
CA LYS A 140 -27.89 3.71 -41.56
C LYS A 140 -29.41 3.81 -41.68
N ARG A 141 -30.15 3.12 -40.80
CA ARG A 141 -31.62 3.17 -40.75
C ARG A 141 -32.13 4.55 -40.40
N THR A 142 -31.53 5.19 -39.39
CA THR A 142 -31.87 6.57 -38.98
C THR A 142 -31.67 7.55 -40.14
N ARG A 143 -30.52 7.47 -40.83
CA ARG A 143 -30.25 8.31 -42.01
C ARG A 143 -31.27 8.09 -43.12
N ALA A 144 -31.68 6.85 -43.38
CA ALA A 144 -32.71 6.54 -44.37
C ALA A 144 -34.09 7.12 -43.98
N GLN A 145 -34.49 6.97 -42.72
CA GLN A 145 -35.73 7.52 -42.20
C GLN A 145 -35.75 9.06 -42.28
N THR A 146 -34.64 9.72 -41.93
CA THR A 146 -34.53 11.19 -42.04
C THR A 146 -34.70 11.66 -43.49
N ARG A 147 -34.15 10.94 -44.47
CA ARG A 147 -34.37 11.25 -45.90
C ARG A 147 -35.83 11.11 -46.30
N GLU A 148 -36.50 10.05 -45.85
CA GLU A 148 -37.92 9.84 -46.18
C GLU A 148 -38.81 10.89 -45.51
N ILE A 149 -38.54 11.27 -44.27
CA ILE A 149 -39.24 12.38 -43.59
C ILE A 149 -39.08 13.68 -44.37
N LEU A 150 -37.87 13.98 -44.87
CA LEU A 150 -37.63 15.16 -45.69
C LEU A 150 -38.44 15.11 -46.99
N ARG A 151 -38.47 13.95 -47.66
CA ARG A 151 -39.26 13.73 -48.88
C ARG A 151 -40.75 13.95 -48.64
N LEU A 152 -41.30 13.38 -47.58
CA LEU A 152 -42.70 13.53 -47.19
C LEU A 152 -43.04 14.98 -46.81
N LYS A 153 -42.12 15.68 -46.13
CA LYS A 153 -42.29 17.10 -45.80
C LYS A 153 -42.38 17.96 -47.06
N ASN A 154 -41.52 17.72 -48.05
CA ASN A 154 -41.54 18.43 -49.33
C ASN A 154 -42.83 18.15 -50.09
N LEU A 155 -43.25 16.88 -50.19
CA LEU A 155 -44.52 16.50 -50.81
C LEU A 155 -45.72 17.18 -50.12
N ASN A 156 -45.72 17.25 -48.79
CA ASN A 156 -46.78 17.91 -48.03
C ASN A 156 -46.82 19.42 -48.33
N CYS A 157 -45.66 20.08 -48.41
CA CYS A 157 -45.57 21.49 -48.82
C CYS A 157 -46.12 21.71 -50.23
N GLU A 158 -45.77 20.85 -51.20
CA GLU A 158 -46.30 20.93 -52.57
C GLU A 158 -47.82 20.75 -52.60
N LEU A 159 -48.35 19.75 -51.90
CA LEU A 159 -49.78 19.50 -51.82
C LEU A 159 -50.54 20.66 -51.17
N ARG A 160 -50.00 21.25 -50.09
CA ARG A 160 -50.58 22.44 -49.47
C ARG A 160 -50.61 23.61 -50.44
N SER A 161 -49.53 23.85 -51.18
CA SER A 161 -49.46 24.91 -52.18
C SER A 161 -50.49 24.70 -53.30
N LYS A 162 -50.58 23.49 -53.86
CA LYS A 162 -51.60 23.14 -54.87
C LYS A 162 -53.02 23.34 -54.34
N TYR A 163 -53.30 22.90 -53.11
CA TYR A 163 -54.59 23.08 -52.47
C TYR A 163 -54.93 24.56 -52.26
N GLU A 164 -53.97 25.39 -51.85
CA GLU A 164 -54.19 26.84 -51.70
C GLU A 164 -54.52 27.52 -53.02
N VAL A 165 -53.88 27.13 -54.12
CA VAL A 165 -54.16 27.63 -55.47
C VAL A 165 -55.58 27.24 -55.89
N GLU A 166 -55.95 25.96 -55.77
CA GLU A 166 -57.31 25.50 -56.10
C GLU A 166 -58.38 26.18 -55.23
N ARG A 167 -58.12 26.34 -53.92
CA ARG A 167 -59.03 27.08 -53.04
C ARG A 167 -59.23 28.53 -53.50
N ARG A 168 -58.16 29.21 -53.94
CA ARG A 168 -58.28 30.58 -54.50
C ARG A 168 -59.06 30.58 -55.81
N ARG A 169 -58.82 29.61 -56.69
CA ARG A 169 -59.54 29.44 -57.96
C ARG A 169 -61.04 29.23 -57.72
N MET A 170 -61.42 28.29 -56.85
CA MET A 170 -62.82 28.04 -56.48
C MET A 170 -63.46 29.27 -55.82
N ALA A 171 -62.72 30.03 -55.02
CA ALA A 171 -63.23 31.28 -54.44
C ALA A 171 -63.52 32.35 -55.50
N LEU A 172 -62.67 32.47 -56.53
CA LEU A 172 -62.91 33.34 -57.68
C LEU A 172 -64.12 32.89 -58.49
N GLU A 173 -64.21 31.61 -58.82
CA GLU A 173 -65.35 31.04 -59.54
C GLU A 173 -66.67 31.23 -58.76
N SER A 174 -66.66 31.03 -57.44
CA SER A 174 -67.80 31.31 -56.58
C SER A 174 -68.17 32.81 -56.59
N SER A 175 -67.18 33.70 -56.61
CA SER A 175 -67.40 35.14 -56.73
C SER A 175 -67.97 35.54 -58.09
N GLU A 176 -67.50 34.93 -59.18
CA GLU A 176 -68.01 35.11 -60.54
C GLU A 176 -69.45 34.61 -60.66
N LEU A 177 -69.74 33.40 -60.18
CA LEU A 177 -71.10 32.84 -60.16
C LEU A 177 -72.04 33.68 -59.30
N LYS A 178 -71.59 34.14 -58.14
CA LYS A 178 -72.37 35.07 -57.28
C LYS A 178 -72.66 36.37 -58.02
N SER A 179 -71.67 36.92 -58.73
CA SER A 179 -71.84 38.13 -59.52
C SER A 179 -72.82 37.89 -60.68
N ALA A 180 -72.69 36.81 -61.44
CA ALA A 180 -73.61 36.44 -62.52
C ALA A 180 -75.05 36.25 -62.01
N LEU A 181 -75.22 35.62 -60.84
CA LEU A 181 -76.52 35.44 -60.21
C LEU A 181 -77.15 36.79 -59.82
N LEU A 182 -76.38 37.70 -59.21
CA LEU A 182 -76.84 39.05 -58.87
C LEU A 182 -77.26 39.84 -60.12
N HIS A 183 -76.47 39.77 -61.19
CA HIS A 183 -76.79 40.42 -62.47
C HIS A 183 -78.05 39.82 -63.10
N SER A 184 -78.21 38.49 -63.10
CA SER A 184 -79.39 37.82 -63.67
C SER A 184 -80.71 38.16 -62.96
N ARG A 185 -80.64 38.52 -61.68
CA ARG A 185 -81.81 38.87 -60.84
C ARG A 185 -82.01 40.39 -60.70
N GLY A 186 -81.20 41.22 -61.36
CA GLY A 186 -81.29 42.69 -61.27
C GLY A 186 -80.99 43.26 -59.88
N LEU A 187 -80.23 42.52 -59.06
CA LEU A 187 -79.89 42.92 -57.69
C LEU A 187 -78.58 43.71 -57.67
N SER A 188 -78.56 44.83 -56.94
CA SER A 188 -77.41 45.74 -56.86
C SER A 188 -76.15 45.04 -56.34
N THR A 189 -75.01 45.29 -57.00
CA THR A 189 -73.66 44.78 -56.68
C THR A 189 -72.95 45.54 -55.56
N ALA A 190 -73.67 46.40 -54.83
CA ALA A 190 -73.10 47.15 -53.71
C ALA A 190 -72.73 46.22 -52.54
N ILE A 191 -71.44 45.86 -52.46
CA ILE A 191 -70.86 45.26 -51.26
C ILE A 191 -70.90 46.31 -50.16
N SER A 192 -71.87 46.18 -49.25
CA SER A 192 -71.87 46.93 -47.99
C SER A 192 -70.73 46.41 -47.11
N TYR A 193 -69.64 47.15 -47.04
CA TYR A 193 -68.65 46.97 -45.97
C TYR A 193 -69.28 47.47 -44.66
N GLY A 194 -69.94 46.56 -43.95
CA GLY A 194 -70.41 46.82 -42.60
C GLY A 194 -69.23 47.18 -41.69
N ARG A 195 -69.28 48.37 -41.08
CA ARG A 195 -68.37 48.80 -40.01
C ARG A 195 -68.34 47.75 -38.87
N PRO A 196 -67.20 47.59 -38.17
CA PRO A 196 -67.09 46.64 -37.08
C PRO A 196 -68.02 47.06 -35.94
N MET A 197 -68.96 46.18 -35.57
CA MET A 197 -69.77 46.34 -34.38
C MET A 197 -68.87 46.27 -33.14
N LYS A 198 -69.04 47.28 -32.28
CA LYS A 198 -68.36 47.41 -30.99
C LYS A 198 -68.70 46.21 -30.11
N PHE A 199 -67.67 45.52 -29.63
CA PHE A 199 -67.79 44.56 -28.54
C PHE A 199 -68.17 45.31 -27.25
N GLY A 200 -69.27 44.91 -26.62
CA GLY A 200 -69.71 45.45 -25.33
C GLY A 200 -70.98 44.75 -24.82
N SER A 201 -70.76 43.60 -24.17
CA SER A 201 -71.59 42.93 -23.13
C SER A 201 -73.12 42.88 -23.28
N VAL A 202 -73.71 41.68 -23.30
CA VAL A 202 -74.56 41.17 -22.20
C VAL A 202 -74.60 39.63 -22.26
N GLN A 203 -74.64 39.07 -21.06
CA GLN A 203 -74.66 37.70 -20.55
C GLN A 203 -75.56 36.63 -21.23
N SER A 204 -75.10 35.39 -21.04
CA SER A 204 -75.85 34.20 -20.57
C SER A 204 -76.73 33.40 -21.53
N HIS A 205 -76.22 32.20 -21.84
CA HIS A 205 -76.90 30.91 -22.02
C HIS A 205 -78.16 30.82 -22.89
N ALA A 206 -77.99 30.20 -24.08
CA ALA A 206 -78.93 29.20 -24.58
C ALA A 206 -78.20 28.26 -25.56
N SER A 207 -78.26 26.98 -25.22
CA SER A 207 -77.89 25.81 -26.00
C SER A 207 -78.61 25.74 -27.34
N THR A 208 -77.89 25.41 -28.41
CA THR A 208 -78.41 24.72 -29.60
C THR A 208 -77.26 24.00 -30.31
N PRO A 209 -77.55 22.90 -31.02
CA PRO A 209 -76.77 21.67 -31.04
C PRO A 209 -75.60 21.70 -32.04
N GLU A 210 -74.56 20.94 -31.72
CA GLU A 210 -73.52 20.57 -32.67
C GLU A 210 -74.13 19.75 -33.83
N PRO A 211 -73.64 19.94 -35.07
CA PRO A 211 -73.95 19.03 -36.17
C PRO A 211 -73.27 17.68 -35.92
N ASP A 212 -74.00 16.59 -36.15
CA ASP A 212 -73.52 15.21 -36.00
C ASP A 212 -72.13 15.00 -36.63
N PRO A 213 -71.13 14.52 -35.89
CA PRO A 213 -69.83 14.18 -36.43
C PRO A 213 -69.92 12.87 -37.23
N ASN A 214 -69.67 12.97 -38.53
CA ASN A 214 -69.55 11.84 -39.44
C ASN A 214 -68.44 10.86 -38.96
N PRO A 215 -68.75 9.58 -38.66
CA PRO A 215 -67.84 8.68 -37.92
C PRO A 215 -66.67 8.09 -38.75
N HIS A 216 -66.35 8.65 -39.92
CA HIS A 216 -65.29 8.11 -40.80
C HIS A 216 -64.18 9.09 -41.17
N LEU A 217 -64.07 10.25 -40.52
CA LEU A 217 -62.98 11.21 -40.77
C LEU A 217 -61.92 11.16 -39.66
N VAL A 218 -60.93 10.28 -39.80
CA VAL A 218 -59.71 10.31 -38.96
C VAL A 218 -58.79 11.43 -39.47
N HIS A 219 -58.90 12.62 -38.87
CA HIS A 219 -57.92 13.69 -39.08
C HIS A 219 -56.90 13.75 -37.94
N GLY A 220 -55.65 13.42 -38.29
CA GLY A 220 -54.48 14.19 -37.85
C GLY A 220 -54.01 13.99 -36.40
N ASN A 221 -53.35 12.86 -36.15
CA ASN A 221 -52.34 12.74 -35.09
C ASN A 221 -51.26 13.82 -35.29
N LYS A 222 -51.36 14.93 -34.57
CA LYS A 222 -50.20 15.74 -34.20
C LYS A 222 -49.85 15.35 -32.76
N PRO A 223 -48.70 14.72 -32.48
CA PRO A 223 -48.27 14.57 -31.11
C PRO A 223 -47.79 15.96 -30.65
N SER A 224 -48.66 16.69 -29.95
CA SER A 224 -48.21 17.80 -29.11
C SER A 224 -47.53 17.18 -27.89
N VAL A 225 -46.19 17.13 -27.91
CA VAL A 225 -45.41 16.87 -26.70
C VAL A 225 -45.57 18.10 -25.81
N ASN A 226 -46.45 18.01 -24.82
CA ASN A 226 -46.63 19.03 -23.81
C ASN A 226 -45.63 18.74 -22.67
N ASN A 227 -44.50 19.45 -22.64
CA ASN A 227 -43.43 19.28 -21.65
C ASN A 227 -43.58 20.19 -20.42
N THR A 228 -44.75 20.78 -20.20
CA THR A 228 -44.94 21.78 -19.12
C THR A 228 -45.63 21.26 -17.87
N GLU A 229 -46.00 19.97 -17.81
CA GLU A 229 -46.46 19.35 -16.56
C GLU A 229 -45.85 17.95 -16.42
N PRO A 230 -45.09 17.65 -15.34
CA PRO A 230 -44.65 16.30 -15.09
C PRO A 230 -45.89 15.45 -14.82
N ARG A 231 -46.27 14.59 -15.78
CA ARG A 231 -47.30 13.57 -15.56
C ARG A 231 -46.94 12.79 -14.29
N PRO A 232 -47.78 12.78 -13.24
CA PRO A 232 -47.58 11.84 -12.17
C PRO A 232 -47.81 10.44 -12.74
N LEU A 233 -46.80 9.59 -12.66
CA LEU A 233 -46.91 8.17 -12.88
C LEU A 233 -47.92 7.61 -11.86
N MET A 234 -49.20 7.58 -12.24
CA MET A 234 -50.24 6.93 -11.48
C MET A 234 -50.47 5.52 -12.01
N HIS A 235 -49.67 4.58 -11.52
CA HIS A 235 -50.25 3.45 -10.80
C HIS A 235 -49.86 3.65 -9.33
N LYS A 236 -50.70 4.39 -8.58
CA LYS A 236 -50.64 4.36 -7.12
C LYS A 236 -51.34 3.08 -6.69
N SER A 237 -50.60 1.97 -6.60
CA SER A 237 -50.82 1.14 -5.43
C SER A 237 -50.05 1.82 -4.29
N PRO A 238 -50.64 1.98 -3.09
CA PRO A 238 -49.93 2.52 -1.93
C PRO A 238 -48.66 1.70 -1.62
N GLU A 239 -48.67 0.41 -1.96
CA GLU A 239 -47.56 -0.51 -1.77
C GLU A 239 -46.34 -0.18 -2.64
N THR A 240 -46.47 0.17 -3.94
CA THR A 240 -45.29 0.44 -4.77
C THR A 240 -44.62 1.77 -4.45
N SER A 241 -45.38 2.75 -3.93
CA SER A 241 -44.82 4.03 -3.49
C SER A 241 -44.12 3.92 -2.12
N GLU A 242 -44.58 3.05 -1.24
CA GLU A 242 -43.87 2.74 0.01
C GLU A 242 -42.65 1.87 -0.25
N ILE A 243 -42.74 0.88 -1.14
CA ILE A 243 -41.57 0.05 -1.54
C ILE A 243 -40.48 0.91 -2.18
N ALA A 244 -40.82 1.79 -3.13
CA ALA A 244 -39.82 2.67 -3.75
C ALA A 244 -39.21 3.68 -2.76
N LYS A 245 -39.98 4.14 -1.76
CA LYS A 245 -39.45 4.97 -0.67
C LYS A 245 -38.55 4.19 0.27
N ASN A 246 -38.93 2.97 0.64
CA ASN A 246 -38.13 2.09 1.49
C ASN A 246 -36.84 1.64 0.79
N GLU A 247 -36.88 1.38 -0.52
CA GLU A 247 -35.68 1.11 -1.33
C GLU A 247 -34.79 2.36 -1.42
N TYR A 248 -35.37 3.54 -1.63
CA TYR A 248 -34.61 4.79 -1.66
C TYR A 248 -33.99 5.13 -0.29
N GLU A 249 -34.75 4.93 0.80
CA GLU A 249 -34.25 5.09 2.17
C GLU A 249 -33.16 4.07 2.47
N GLY A 250 -33.32 2.81 2.05
CA GLY A 250 -32.31 1.77 2.18
C GLY A 250 -31.02 2.08 1.41
N ILE A 251 -31.13 2.58 0.19
CA ILE A 251 -30.00 3.04 -0.62
C ILE A 251 -29.35 4.27 0.02
N ALA A 252 -30.14 5.22 0.53
CA ALA A 252 -29.64 6.41 1.19
C ALA A 252 -28.90 6.07 2.49
N THR A 253 -29.39 5.12 3.29
CA THR A 253 -28.70 4.64 4.50
C THR A 253 -27.40 3.93 4.17
N GLN A 254 -27.38 3.08 3.15
CA GLN A 254 -26.15 2.41 2.69
C GLN A 254 -25.12 3.42 2.16
N LEU A 255 -25.56 4.43 1.41
CA LEU A 255 -24.69 5.52 0.96
C LEU A 255 -24.17 6.34 2.14
N LEU A 256 -24.99 6.62 3.16
CA LEU A 256 -24.57 7.35 4.34
C LEU A 256 -23.49 6.56 5.11
N GLU A 257 -23.69 5.25 5.25
CA GLU A 257 -22.75 4.34 5.91
C GLU A 257 -21.41 4.28 5.16
N VAL A 258 -21.43 4.16 3.83
CA VAL A 258 -20.21 4.23 3.00
C VAL A 258 -19.53 5.60 3.09
N ILE A 259 -20.30 6.70 3.12
CA ILE A 259 -19.74 8.05 3.28
C ILE A 259 -19.08 8.22 4.65
N GLU A 260 -19.71 7.72 5.72
CA GLU A 260 -19.17 7.76 7.07
C GLU A 260 -17.89 6.94 7.19
N GLN A 261 -17.88 5.72 6.64
CA GLN A 261 -16.68 4.89 6.54
C GLN A 261 -15.56 5.58 5.76
N LEU A 262 -15.86 6.20 4.61
CA LEU A 262 -14.88 6.97 3.83
C LEU A 262 -14.35 8.18 4.60
N MET A 263 -15.20 8.89 5.35
CA MET A 263 -14.78 10.00 6.21
C MET A 263 -13.86 9.52 7.32
N ASN A 264 -14.13 8.36 7.92
CA ASN A 264 -13.31 7.77 8.96
C ASN A 264 -11.93 7.35 8.41
N GLU A 265 -11.88 6.65 7.26
CA GLU A 265 -10.61 6.30 6.61
C GLU A 265 -9.80 7.55 6.20
N ASN A 266 -10.43 8.57 5.62
CA ASN A 266 -9.77 9.84 5.32
C ASN A 266 -9.26 10.55 6.59
N GLY A 267 -9.99 10.43 7.70
CA GLY A 267 -9.57 10.90 9.02
C GLY A 267 -8.26 10.24 9.49
N LYS A 268 -8.09 8.94 9.23
CA LYS A 268 -6.84 8.22 9.53
C LYS A 268 -5.67 8.72 8.69
N PHE A 269 -5.87 8.95 7.39
CA PHE A 269 -4.83 9.54 6.54
C PHE A 269 -4.44 10.95 6.99
N ALA A 270 -5.39 11.77 7.44
CA ALA A 270 -5.09 13.08 7.99
C ALA A 270 -4.27 12.99 9.29
N LYS A 271 -4.57 12.03 10.17
CA LYS A 271 -3.77 11.74 11.38
C LYS A 271 -2.36 11.26 11.01
N LEU A 272 -2.23 10.34 10.06
CA LEU A 272 -0.93 9.86 9.56
C LEU A 272 -0.10 11.01 8.98
N THR A 273 -0.72 11.88 8.19
CA THR A 273 -0.03 13.03 7.57
C THR A 273 0.50 13.97 8.63
N ARG A 274 -0.30 14.27 9.68
CA ARG A 274 0.17 15.09 10.81
C ARG A 274 1.34 14.45 11.55
N ALA A 275 1.26 13.15 11.84
CA ALA A 275 2.35 12.42 12.50
C ALA A 275 3.63 12.41 11.66
N LEU A 276 3.50 12.23 10.34
CA LEU A 276 4.62 12.23 9.41
C LEU A 276 5.24 13.63 9.26
N THR A 277 4.44 14.69 9.19
CA THR A 277 4.94 16.07 9.19
C THR A 277 5.70 16.38 10.47
N ALA A 278 5.16 16.02 11.64
CA ALA A 278 5.84 16.22 12.92
C ALA A 278 7.16 15.43 13.02
N TYR A 279 7.18 14.21 12.51
CA TYR A 279 8.40 13.39 12.41
C TYR A 279 9.45 14.05 11.51
N VAL A 280 9.07 14.49 10.29
CA VAL A 280 9.98 15.14 9.35
C VAL A 280 10.52 16.46 9.91
N GLU A 281 9.70 17.26 10.58
CA GLU A 281 10.13 18.48 11.25
C GLU A 281 11.18 18.19 12.32
N LYS A 282 11.00 17.12 13.11
CA LYS A 282 11.97 16.70 14.14
C LYS A 282 13.27 16.18 13.53
N VAL A 283 13.21 15.35 12.49
CA VAL A 283 14.39 14.87 11.77
C VAL A 283 15.17 16.03 11.16
N ASN A 284 14.50 17.00 10.53
CA ASN A 284 15.13 18.20 9.97
C ASN A 284 15.76 19.09 11.06
N ALA A 285 15.18 19.13 12.26
CA ALA A 285 15.78 19.82 13.40
C ALA A 285 17.04 19.10 13.94
N SER A 286 17.07 17.76 13.89
CA SER A 286 18.21 16.95 14.31
C SER A 286 19.39 17.03 13.31
N ILE A 287 19.14 16.99 12.00
CA ILE A 287 20.16 17.05 10.94
C ILE A 287 20.57 18.49 10.65
N ARG A 288 21.01 19.22 11.68
CA ARG A 288 21.68 20.52 11.51
C ARG A 288 23.20 20.33 11.47
N PRO A 289 23.95 21.13 10.68
CA PRO A 289 25.40 20.99 10.56
C PRO A 289 26.15 21.04 11.90
N GLU A 290 25.61 21.79 12.86
CA GLU A 290 26.14 21.94 14.22
C GLU A 290 26.02 20.65 15.04
N ASN A 291 24.96 19.86 14.83
CA ASN A 291 24.69 18.62 15.55
C ASN A 291 25.44 17.45 14.93
N VAL A 292 25.61 17.44 13.60
CA VAL A 292 26.39 16.43 12.86
C VAL A 292 27.88 16.48 13.22
N ARG A 293 28.39 17.64 13.66
CA ARG A 293 29.79 17.83 14.07
C ARG A 293 30.11 17.40 15.51
N ARG A 294 29.11 16.99 16.30
CA ARG A 294 29.31 16.46 17.65
C ARG A 294 29.84 15.02 17.59
N GLU A 295 30.65 14.62 18.57
CA GLU A 295 31.34 13.31 18.58
C GLU A 295 30.40 12.10 18.50
N ASN A 296 29.16 12.24 18.95
CA ASN A 296 28.16 11.16 18.94
C ASN A 296 27.12 11.31 17.82
N GLY A 297 27.29 12.28 16.90
CA GLY A 297 26.32 12.57 15.85
C GLY A 297 24.99 13.19 16.36
N PRO A 298 24.03 13.45 15.46
CA PRO A 298 22.69 13.87 15.81
C PRO A 298 21.83 12.68 16.28
N ASP A 299 21.06 12.89 17.35
CA ASP A 299 20.09 11.91 17.84
C ASP A 299 18.89 11.84 16.87
N LEU A 300 18.83 10.75 16.10
CA LEU A 300 17.82 10.49 15.08
C LEU A 300 16.64 9.75 15.72
N ALA A 301 15.57 10.51 16.01
CA ALA A 301 14.31 9.95 16.51
C ALA A 301 13.78 8.86 15.57
N SER A 302 13.44 7.69 16.11
CA SER A 302 12.92 6.59 15.31
C SER A 302 11.49 6.90 14.81
N PRO A 303 11.13 6.53 13.57
CA PRO A 303 9.76 6.66 13.09
C PRO A 303 8.73 5.93 13.97
N ALA A 304 9.15 4.86 14.66
CA ALA A 304 8.29 4.07 15.55
C ALA A 304 7.86 4.82 16.82
N GLU A 305 8.62 5.85 17.24
CA GLU A 305 8.28 6.66 18.42
C GLU A 305 7.26 7.76 18.10
N PHE A 306 7.14 8.12 16.82
CA PHE A 306 6.32 9.25 16.35
C PHE A 306 5.07 8.82 15.60
N ILE A 307 5.12 7.64 14.97
CA ILE A 307 4.03 7.10 14.17
C ILE A 307 3.45 5.89 14.91
N ASP A 308 2.46 6.14 15.76
CA ASP A 308 1.69 5.07 16.38
C ASP A 308 0.63 4.54 15.41
N VAL A 309 0.99 3.48 14.71
CA VAL A 309 0.11 2.80 13.74
C VAL A 309 -1.10 2.18 14.45
N GLN A 310 -0.99 1.75 15.70
CA GLN A 310 -2.09 1.13 16.45
C GLN A 310 -3.14 2.17 16.85
N PHE A 311 -2.69 3.36 17.25
CA PHE A 311 -3.60 4.48 17.52
C PHE A 311 -4.31 5.00 16.26
N ILE A 312 -3.67 4.94 15.10
CA ILE A 312 -4.25 5.38 13.83
C ILE A 312 -5.21 4.33 13.24
N SER A 313 -4.99 3.04 13.51
CA SER A 313 -5.77 1.91 12.95
C SER A 313 -6.91 1.40 13.85
N ALA A 314 -7.14 2.00 15.01
CA ALA A 314 -8.08 1.49 16.03
C ALA A 314 -9.54 1.26 15.56
N GLU A 315 -9.95 1.82 14.41
CA GLU A 315 -11.27 1.62 13.81
C GLU A 315 -11.13 1.02 12.41
N THR A 316 -11.03 -0.30 12.27
CA THR A 316 -10.87 -0.97 10.96
C THR A 316 -12.21 -1.18 10.25
N ASN A 317 -12.28 -0.85 8.95
CA ASN A 317 -13.46 -1.07 8.10
C ASN A 317 -13.13 -2.08 6.99
N GLU A 318 -14.05 -3.00 6.68
CA GLU A 318 -13.85 -4.05 5.67
C GLU A 318 -14.41 -3.69 4.27
N GLU A 319 -15.34 -2.73 4.18
CA GLU A 319 -16.06 -2.42 2.93
C GLU A 319 -15.32 -1.44 2.00
N VAL A 320 -14.44 -0.60 2.56
CA VAL A 320 -13.60 0.36 1.84
C VAL A 320 -12.14 -0.11 1.93
N VAL A 321 -11.31 0.22 0.94
CA VAL A 321 -9.87 -0.12 0.95
C VAL A 321 -9.27 0.29 2.30
N PRO A 322 -8.84 -0.68 3.14
CA PRO A 322 -8.45 -0.38 4.50
C PRO A 322 -7.19 0.49 4.52
N PHE A 323 -7.15 1.47 5.42
CA PHE A 323 -6.00 2.32 5.64
C PHE A 323 -4.68 1.52 5.76
N GLU A 324 -4.67 0.34 6.41
CA GLU A 324 -3.45 -0.47 6.55
C GLU A 324 -2.88 -0.91 5.19
N LEU A 325 -3.74 -1.24 4.22
CA LEU A 325 -3.32 -1.76 2.92
C LEU A 325 -2.59 -0.69 2.09
N SER A 326 -3.09 0.54 2.17
CA SER A 326 -2.54 1.71 1.46
C SER A 326 -1.39 2.40 2.20
N SER A 327 -1.38 2.37 3.53
CA SER A 327 -0.36 3.07 4.34
C SER A 327 0.88 2.23 4.60
N ALA A 328 0.79 0.89 4.60
CA ALA A 328 1.93 -0.01 4.77
C ALA A 328 3.11 0.26 3.82
N PRO A 329 2.94 0.42 2.49
CA PRO A 329 4.06 0.72 1.60
C PRO A 329 4.66 2.12 1.87
N LEU A 330 3.84 3.10 2.27
CA LEU A 330 4.30 4.44 2.63
C LEU A 330 5.15 4.42 3.90
N LEU A 331 4.67 3.75 4.95
CA LEU A 331 5.39 3.57 6.20
C LEU A 331 6.70 2.83 5.99
N ARG A 332 6.70 1.75 5.20
CA ARG A 332 7.93 1.05 4.81
C ARG A 332 8.92 1.95 4.10
N GLY A 333 8.44 2.85 3.24
CA GLY A 333 9.26 3.88 2.61
C GLY A 333 9.88 4.84 3.65
N VAL A 334 9.13 5.26 4.66
CA VAL A 334 9.62 6.13 5.75
C VAL A 334 10.69 5.42 6.58
N TYR A 335 10.50 4.15 6.94
CA TYR A 335 11.50 3.36 7.67
C TYR A 335 12.78 3.15 6.85
N ASN A 336 12.66 2.79 5.57
CA ASN A 336 13.82 2.66 4.69
C ASN A 336 14.59 3.99 4.53
N ASN A 337 13.86 5.11 4.46
CA ASN A 337 14.48 6.44 4.42
C ASN A 337 15.17 6.78 5.74
N TYR A 338 14.61 6.40 6.89
CA TYR A 338 15.28 6.54 8.17
C TYR A 338 16.59 5.77 8.21
N ASP A 339 16.61 4.50 7.81
CA ASP A 339 17.84 3.69 7.77
C ASP A 339 18.89 4.28 6.81
N ALA A 340 18.46 4.77 5.66
CA ALA A 340 19.34 5.46 4.71
C ALA A 340 19.91 6.77 5.28
N ILE A 341 19.10 7.54 6.02
CA ILE A 341 19.54 8.78 6.67
C ILE A 341 20.49 8.46 7.84
N ALA A 342 20.18 7.43 8.64
CA ALA A 342 21.02 6.99 9.76
C ALA A 342 22.40 6.56 9.26
N THR A 343 22.45 5.71 8.22
CA THR A 343 23.71 5.29 7.61
C THR A 343 24.50 6.46 7.00
N LEU A 344 23.83 7.43 6.35
CA LEU A 344 24.48 8.65 5.86
C LEU A 344 25.08 9.49 6.99
N VAL A 345 24.36 9.62 8.10
CA VAL A 345 24.83 10.34 9.29
C VAL A 345 26.03 9.63 9.91
N ASP A 346 25.98 8.30 10.06
CA ASP A 346 27.09 7.51 10.60
C ASP A 346 28.34 7.61 9.72
N MET A 347 28.17 7.56 8.39
CA MET A 347 29.28 7.77 7.45
C MET A 347 29.86 9.19 7.56
N ALA A 348 29.00 10.22 7.71
CA ALA A 348 29.46 11.59 7.87
C ALA A 348 30.23 11.79 9.19
N VAL A 349 29.77 11.19 10.28
CA VAL A 349 30.45 11.23 11.59
C VAL A 349 31.79 10.48 11.53
N ASN A 350 31.82 9.28 10.94
CA ASN A 350 33.05 8.49 10.79
C ASN A 350 34.08 9.19 9.89
N SER A 351 33.64 9.80 8.78
CA SER A 351 34.52 10.60 7.91
C SER A 351 35.10 11.83 8.63
N LEU A 352 34.30 12.47 9.50
CA LEU A 352 34.77 13.57 10.37
C LEU A 352 35.81 13.08 11.39
N LEU A 353 35.60 11.93 12.02
CA LEU A 353 36.56 11.34 12.96
C LEU A 353 37.87 10.97 12.25
N GLU A 354 37.80 10.32 11.09
CA GLU A 354 38.98 10.01 10.27
C GLU A 354 39.74 11.28 9.89
N SER A 355 39.05 12.33 9.41
CA SER A 355 39.69 13.59 9.03
C SER A 355 40.44 14.26 10.21
N ARG A 356 39.87 14.19 11.44
CA ARG A 356 40.54 14.69 12.66
C ARG A 356 41.78 13.87 12.99
N THR A 357 41.70 12.54 12.92
CA THR A 357 42.86 11.67 13.19
C THR A 357 43.99 11.90 12.18
N PHE A 358 43.69 12.08 10.90
CA PHE A 358 44.69 12.38 9.87
C PHE A 358 45.36 13.75 10.07
N ASP A 359 44.60 14.77 10.47
CA ASP A 359 45.15 16.11 10.72
C ASP A 359 46.02 16.14 11.99
N ASP A 360 45.64 15.42 13.04
CA ASP A 360 46.45 15.30 14.26
C ASP A 360 47.74 14.51 14.01
N GLN A 361 47.68 13.47 13.18
CA GLN A 361 48.86 12.70 12.79
C GLN A 361 49.83 13.51 11.92
N ARG A 362 49.32 14.31 10.97
CA ARG A 362 50.15 15.26 10.20
C ARG A 362 50.79 16.34 11.07
N ARG A 363 50.11 16.77 12.14
CA ARG A 363 50.65 17.74 13.10
C ARG A 363 51.79 17.13 13.91
N LEU A 364 51.64 15.88 14.36
CA LEU A 364 52.69 15.13 15.05
C LEU A 364 53.92 14.94 14.15
N ASP A 365 53.72 14.46 12.91
CA ASP A 365 54.80 14.27 11.94
C ASP A 365 55.55 15.58 11.65
N LYS A 366 54.83 16.70 11.57
CA LYS A 366 55.41 18.03 11.36
C LYS A 366 56.16 18.53 12.60
N MET A 367 55.69 18.24 13.80
CA MET A 367 56.40 18.56 15.04
C MET A 367 57.70 17.76 15.17
N ASP A 368 57.68 16.47 14.82
CA ASP A 368 58.87 15.62 14.83
C ASP A 368 59.91 16.10 13.80
N LEU A 369 59.46 16.48 12.60
CA LEU A 369 60.34 17.07 11.58
C LEU A 369 61.00 18.37 12.08
N LEU A 370 60.22 19.26 12.69
CA LEU A 370 60.74 20.52 13.25
C LEU A 370 61.70 20.27 14.43
N ALA A 371 61.45 19.25 15.25
CA ALA A 371 62.34 18.88 16.34
C ALA A 371 63.70 18.38 15.81
N GLU A 372 63.69 17.59 14.74
CA GLU A 372 64.90 17.09 14.10
C GLU A 372 65.68 18.20 13.39
N GLU A 373 65.01 19.09 12.66
CA GLU A 373 65.62 20.28 12.05
C GLU A 373 66.28 21.18 13.11
N ASN A 374 65.62 21.39 14.25
CA ASN A 374 66.16 22.20 15.35
C ASN A 374 67.37 21.52 16.02
N ARG A 375 67.39 20.18 16.09
CA ARG A 375 68.54 19.42 16.56
C ARG A 375 69.74 19.57 15.62
N GLN A 376 69.51 19.47 14.31
CA GLN A 376 70.54 19.65 13.29
C GLN A 376 71.12 21.07 13.30
N LEU A 377 70.26 22.09 13.41
CA LEU A 377 70.68 23.49 13.57
C LEU A 377 71.51 23.71 14.83
N SER A 378 71.11 23.12 15.96
CA SER A 378 71.85 23.21 17.22
C SER A 378 73.23 22.56 17.11
N SER A 379 73.33 21.40 16.46
CA SER A 379 74.62 20.74 16.20
C SER A 379 75.50 21.60 15.29
N SER A 380 74.94 22.12 14.19
CA SER A 380 75.67 22.98 13.26
C SER A 380 76.17 24.27 13.92
N LEU A 381 75.38 24.87 14.80
CA LEU A 381 75.81 26.02 15.60
C LEU A 381 76.94 25.66 16.57
N GLN A 382 76.88 24.49 17.20
CA GLN A 382 77.92 24.02 18.10
C GLN A 382 79.24 23.77 17.35
N ASP A 383 79.18 23.22 16.15
CA ASP A 383 80.36 23.02 15.30
C ASP A 383 80.91 24.34 14.76
N ALA A 384 80.04 25.29 14.40
CA ALA A 384 80.46 26.64 14.04
C ALA A 384 81.14 27.38 15.21
N LEU A 385 80.66 27.20 16.44
CA LEU A 385 81.30 27.74 17.64
C LEU A 385 82.69 27.13 17.88
N LYS A 386 82.83 25.80 17.74
CA LYS A 386 84.14 25.14 17.84
C LYS A 386 85.13 25.65 16.79
N ALA A 387 84.69 25.76 15.53
CA ALA A 387 85.53 26.31 14.46
C ALA A 387 85.96 27.77 14.75
N LEU A 388 85.08 28.58 15.34
CA LEU A 388 85.38 29.93 15.80
C LEU A 388 86.41 29.95 16.95
N GLU A 389 86.31 29.02 17.89
CA GLU A 389 87.26 28.87 18.99
C GLU A 389 88.64 28.40 18.49
N GLU A 390 88.68 27.45 17.57
CA GLU A 390 89.90 26.98 16.91
C GLU A 390 90.57 28.12 16.13
N TRP A 391 89.81 28.90 15.37
CA TRP A 391 90.33 30.07 14.66
C TRP A 391 90.87 31.14 15.64
N ARG A 392 90.17 31.38 16.76
CA ARG A 392 90.67 32.28 17.81
C ARG A 392 91.95 31.77 18.47
N ARG A 393 92.12 30.46 18.63
CA ARG A 393 93.38 29.86 19.12
C ARG A 393 94.50 30.09 18.12
N HIS A 394 94.29 29.75 16.84
CA HIS A 394 95.29 29.99 15.80
C HIS A 394 95.70 31.47 15.68
N LYS A 395 94.77 32.40 15.88
CA LYS A 395 95.07 33.85 15.88
C LYS A 395 95.89 34.32 17.09
N LYS A 396 95.93 33.56 18.19
CA LYS A 396 96.76 33.90 19.37
C LYS A 396 98.15 33.27 19.33
N GLU A 397 98.35 32.26 18.49
CA GLU A 397 99.62 31.54 18.31
C GLU A 397 100.46 32.06 17.13
N ALA A 398 99.89 32.94 16.30
CA ALA A 398 100.58 33.76 15.30
C ALA A 398 100.83 35.16 15.85
#